data_AF-A0A0F9RKW6-F1
#
_entry.id   AF-A0A0F9RKW6-F1
#
_cell.length_a   1.000
_cell.length_b   1.000
_cell.length_c   1.000
_cell.angle_alpha   90.00
_cell.angle_beta   90.00
_cell.angle_gamma   90.00
#
_symmetry.space_group_name_H-M   'P 1'
#
loop_
_entity.id
_entity.type
_entity.pdbx_description
1 polymer ?
#
loop_
_entity_poly.entity_id
_entity_poly.type
_entity_poly.pdbx_seq_one_letter_code
_entity_poly.pdbx_strand_id
1 'polypeptide(L)' 'MDKKYKIDVLCENCSNIAWFYIPKGMTTKTFFGDEVNQKCTNCNCKHGRTE' A
#
# COMPACT_ATOMS: atom_id res chain seq x y z
N MET A 1 6.16 -2.55 21.57
CA MET A 1 5.00 -2.12 20.76
C MET A 1 5.51 -1.37 19.55
N ASP A 2 5.72 -2.07 18.44
CA ASP A 2 6.09 -1.47 17.16
C ASP A 2 4.99 -0.52 16.70
N LYS A 3 5.25 0.78 16.79
CA LYS A 3 4.32 1.82 16.35
C LYS A 3 4.18 1.69 14.83
N LYS A 4 2.99 1.40 14.33
CA LYS A 4 2.65 1.41 12.89
C LYS A 4 1.60 2.49 12.64
N TYR A 5 1.58 3.09 11.46
CA TYR A 5 0.50 3.97 11.02
C TYR A 5 -0.27 3.33 9.88
N LYS A 6 -1.59 3.55 9.86
CA LYS A 6 -2.48 3.04 8.81
C LYS A 6 -2.54 4.05 7.67
N ILE A 7 -2.52 3.55 6.44
CA ILE A 7 -2.87 4.32 5.25
C ILE A 7 -3.92 3.58 4.44
N ASP A 8 -4.72 4.35 3.72
CA ASP A 8 -5.76 3.85 2.83
C ASP A 8 -5.33 4.14 1.39
N VAL A 9 -5.26 3.10 0.55
CA VAL A 9 -4.85 3.19 -0.85
C VAL A 9 -5.99 2.72 -1.74
N LEU A 10 -6.52 3.63 -2.55
CA LEU A 10 -7.51 3.28 -3.55
C LEU A 10 -6.85 2.54 -4.70
N CYS A 11 -7.31 1.33 -4.98
CA CYS A 11 -6.93 0.61 -6.19
C CYS A 11 -7.83 1.06 -7.34
N GLU A 12 -7.26 1.73 -8.35
CA GLU A 12 -8.02 2.26 -9.49
C GLU A 12 -8.70 1.17 -10.32
N ASN A 13 -8.08 -0.01 -10.44
CA ASN A 13 -8.60 -1.10 -11.28
C ASN A 13 -9.86 -1.75 -10.71
N CYS A 14 -9.95 -1.92 -9.38
CA CYS A 14 -11.11 -2.56 -8.75
C CYS A 14 -11.91 -1.59 -7.88
N SER A 15 -11.55 -0.30 -7.86
CA SER A 15 -12.13 0.77 -7.05
C SER A 15 -12.27 0.43 -5.56
N ASN A 16 -11.45 -0.51 -5.07
CA ASN A 16 -11.45 -0.92 -3.67
C ASN A 16 -10.35 -0.20 -2.89
N ILE A 17 -10.65 0.13 -1.64
CA ILE A 17 -9.68 0.72 -0.72
C ILE A 17 -8.93 -0.41 -0.01
N ALA A 18 -7.63 -0.51 -0.23
CA ALA A 18 -6.73 -1.40 0.50
C ALA A 18 -6.11 -0.66 1.69
N TRP A 19 -6.01 -1.34 2.83
CA TRP A 19 -5.44 -0.78 4.05
C TRP A 19 -4.04 -1.34 4.29
N PHE A 20 -3.07 -0.47 4.51
CA PHE A 20 -1.69 -0.85 4.78
C PHE A 20 -1.22 -0.29 6.12
N TYR A 21 -0.42 -1.08 6.84
CA TYR A 21 0.16 -0.70 8.12
C TYR A 21 1.67 -0.52 7.97
N ILE A 22 2.11 0.73 7.90
CA ILE A 22 3.52 1.07 7.68
C ILE A 22 4.22 1.22 9.04
N PRO A 23 5.37 0.55 9.25
CA PRO A 23 6.19 0.73 10.44
C PRO A 23 6.62 2.19 10.62
N LYS A 24 6.56 2.71 11.85
CA LYS A 24 7.04 4.06 12.17
C LYS A 24 8.55 4.12 11.95
N GLY A 25 8.99 5.01 11.07
CA GLY A 25 10.38 5.10 10.58
C GLY A 25 10.56 4.62 9.14
N MET A 26 9.55 3.99 8.54
CA MET A 26 9.54 3.62 7.13
C MET A 26 8.71 4.62 6.31
N THR A 27 9.25 5.04 5.16
CA THR A 27 8.52 5.88 4.21
C THR A 27 7.56 5.06 3.38
N THR A 28 6.50 5.67 2.87
CA THR A 28 5.59 5.01 1.92
C THR A 28 6.32 4.56 0.66
N LYS A 29 7.32 5.32 0.18
CA LYS A 29 8.15 4.94 -0.97
C LYS A 29 8.92 3.64 -0.70
N THR A 30 9.54 3.51 0.46
CA THR A 30 10.25 2.28 0.86
C THR A 30 9.27 1.11 1.02
N PHE A 31 8.14 1.33 1.70
CA PHE A 31 7.14 0.29 1.95
C PHE A 31 6.55 -0.28 0.65
N PHE A 32 6.19 0.59 -0.30
CA PHE A 32 5.71 0.20 -1.63
C PHE A 32 6.84 -0.06 -2.64
N GLY A 33 8.11 -0.03 -2.22
CA GLY A 33 9.22 -0.55 -3.02
C GLY A 33 9.19 -2.08 -3.09
N ASP A 34 8.56 -2.71 -2.10
CA ASP A 34 8.38 -4.16 -2.02
C ASP A 34 7.26 -4.64 -2.94
N GLU A 35 7.52 -5.61 -3.83
CA GLU A 35 6.54 -6.09 -4.81
C GLU A 35 5.27 -6.67 -4.17
N VAL A 36 5.39 -7.19 -2.94
CA VAL A 36 4.25 -7.70 -2.17
C VAL A 36 3.30 -6.56 -1.80
N ASN A 37 3.84 -5.42 -1.40
CA ASN A 37 3.05 -4.26 -0.97
C ASN A 37 2.54 -3.43 -2.15
N GLN A 38 3.13 -3.59 -3.34
CA GLN A 38 2.67 -2.96 -4.58
C GLN A 38 1.35 -3.54 -5.10
N LYS A 39 0.95 -4.72 -4.64
CA LYS A 39 -0.26 -5.39 -5.13
C LYS A 39 -1.45 -5.02 -4.27
N CYS A 40 -2.57 -4.74 -4.92
CA CYS A 40 -3.84 -4.65 -4.24
C CYS A 40 -4.24 -6.02 -3.72
N THR A 41 -4.66 -6.08 -2.47
CA THR A 41 -5.07 -7.31 -1.77
C THR A 41 -6.31 -7.96 -2.38
N ASN A 42 -7.11 -7.21 -3.16
CA ASN A 42 -8.33 -7.71 -3.78
C ASN A 42 -8.10 -8.23 -5.20
N CYS A 43 -7.52 -7.42 -6.09
CA CYS A 43 -7.33 -7.77 -7.52
C CYS A 43 -5.93 -8.32 -7.85
N ASN A 44 -4.98 -8.32 -6.91
CA ASN A 44 -3.54 -8.58 -7.15
C ASN A 44 -2.87 -7.69 -8.22
N CYS A 45 -3.58 -6.67 -8.68
CA CYS A 45 -3.07 -5.71 -9.64
C CYS A 45 -2.09 -4.74 -8.95
N LYS A 46 -1.06 -4.29 -9.68
CA LYS A 46 -0.13 -3.27 -9.16
C LYS A 46 -0.92 -1.98 -8.95
N HIS A 47 -0.86 -1.40 -7.75
CA HIS A 47 -1.50 -0.12 -7.48
C HIS A 47 -0.96 0.91 -8.46
N GLY A 48 -1.86 1.47 -9.28
CA GLY A 48 -1.52 2.57 -10.18
C GLY A 48 -1.02 3.73 -9.35
N ARG A 49 0.27 4.03 -9.43
CA ARG A 49 0.77 5.35 -9.10
C ARG A 49 1.07 6.01 -10.42
N THR A 50 0.12 6.82 -10.89
CA THR A 50 0.46 7.97 -11.71
C THR A 50 1.46 8.79 -10.90
N GLU A 51 2.64 8.99 -11.47
CA GLU A 51 3.75 9.76 -10.91
C GLU A 51 3.34 11.18 -10.50
#